data_AF-A0A7J8GV41-F1
#
_entry.id   AF-A0A7J8GV41-F1
#
_cell.length_a   1.000
_cell.length_b   1.000
_cell.length_c   1.000
_cell.angle_alpha   90.00
_cell.angle_beta   90.00
_cell.angle_gamma   90.00
#
_symmetry.space_group_name_H-M   'P 1'
#
loop_
_entity.id
_entity.type
_entity.pdbx_description
1 polymer ?
#
loop_
_entity_poly.entity_id
_entity_poly.type
_entity_poly.pdbx_seq_one_letter_code
_entity_poly.pdbx_strand_id
1 'polypeptide(L)'
;MRVKEPTKVLPEKAKRSKRPTIPHDEDSSDDIAVGFTCQHISHAVSVNHVKRAISENLWSVCSECLKERRFCDGQPVLPSDIWLCLKCGFQGCGKNSESQHSLKHFKSWRTELHCIIISLSTWIIWCYECDEKLSTHCNKKVLAQIVDFLQKHVSKTQTNLSRWSYEHCLL
;
A
#
# COMPACT_ATOMS: atom_id res chain seq x y z
N MET A 1 23.20 -71.61 -3.16
CA MET A 1 22.65 -71.61 -1.78
C MET A 1 22.90 -70.24 -1.13
N ARG A 2 22.29 -69.97 0.04
CA ARG A 2 22.60 -68.86 0.98
C ARG A 2 24.08 -68.96 1.43
N VAL A 3 24.86 -67.95 1.90
CA VAL A 3 24.83 -66.46 2.06
C VAL A 3 26.34 -66.00 2.07
N LYS A 4 26.88 -64.83 2.48
CA LYS A 4 26.47 -63.65 3.31
C LYS A 4 27.42 -62.45 3.05
N GLU A 5 27.00 -61.23 3.42
CA GLU A 5 27.85 -60.03 3.54
C GLU A 5 28.70 -59.99 4.85
N PRO A 6 29.70 -59.07 4.98
CA PRO A 6 29.37 -57.75 5.57
C PRO A 6 30.15 -56.50 5.05
N THR A 7 29.38 -55.53 4.53
CA THR A 7 29.39 -54.09 4.87
C THR A 7 30.71 -53.29 4.83
N LYS A 8 30.82 -52.33 3.88
CA LYS A 8 31.60 -51.07 3.99
C LYS A 8 30.76 -49.88 3.46
N VAL A 9 31.28 -48.64 3.52
CA VAL A 9 30.53 -47.58 4.21
C VAL A 9 30.77 -46.12 3.72
N LEU A 10 29.69 -45.30 3.69
CA LEU A 10 29.62 -43.81 3.68
C LEU A 10 30.23 -43.01 2.49
N PRO A 11 29.90 -41.70 2.31
CA PRO A 11 28.60 -41.01 2.52
C PRO A 11 28.22 -39.98 1.43
N GLU A 12 26.93 -39.64 1.27
CA GLU A 12 26.52 -38.31 0.77
C GLU A 12 25.27 -37.75 1.47
N LYS A 13 25.02 -36.43 1.35
CA LYS A 13 24.42 -35.63 2.44
C LYS A 13 23.08 -34.93 2.10
N ALA A 14 21.98 -35.69 2.08
CA ALA A 14 20.63 -35.13 1.97
C ALA A 14 20.11 -34.55 3.32
N LYS A 15 20.51 -33.32 3.69
CA LYS A 15 20.10 -32.68 4.96
C LYS A 15 18.69 -32.07 4.89
N ARG A 16 17.67 -32.92 4.95
CA ARG A 16 16.25 -32.51 5.14
C ARG A 16 16.09 -31.79 6.49
N SER A 17 15.81 -30.49 6.47
CA SER A 17 15.60 -29.69 7.69
C SER A 17 14.39 -30.18 8.49
N LYS A 18 14.52 -30.18 9.82
CA LYS A 18 13.55 -30.78 10.75
C LYS A 18 12.52 -29.76 11.21
N ARG A 19 11.23 -30.13 11.24
CA ARG A 19 10.24 -29.52 12.14
C ARG A 19 10.52 -30.02 13.56
N PRO A 20 10.69 -29.16 14.58
CA PRO A 20 10.56 -29.55 15.97
C PRO A 20 9.08 -29.77 16.30
N THR A 21 8.78 -30.85 17.03
CA THR A 21 7.52 -30.98 17.76
C THR A 21 7.83 -30.61 19.21
N ILE A 22 7.05 -29.71 19.80
CA ILE A 22 7.15 -29.31 21.21
C ILE A 22 5.88 -29.81 21.92
N PRO A 23 5.96 -30.35 23.15
CA PRO A 23 4.78 -30.76 23.91
C PRO A 23 3.82 -29.61 24.23
N HIS A 24 2.62 -29.97 24.65
CA HIS A 24 1.54 -29.08 25.06
C HIS A 24 1.30 -29.28 26.56
N ASP A 25 1.37 -28.17 27.29
CA ASP A 25 0.92 -28.00 28.67
C ASP A 25 0.21 -26.63 28.72
N GLU A 26 -0.85 -26.51 29.51
CA GLU A 26 -1.71 -25.31 29.59
C GLU A 26 -1.26 -24.36 30.70
N ASP A 27 -1.09 -23.07 30.40
CA ASP A 27 -1.23 -21.99 31.39
C ASP A 27 -1.84 -20.74 30.73
N SER A 28 -2.60 -19.96 31.50
CA SER A 28 -3.46 -18.89 31.00
C SER A 28 -2.78 -17.52 31.07
N SER A 29 -2.48 -16.94 29.90
CA SER A 29 -2.14 -15.52 29.78
C SER A 29 -3.06 -14.88 28.74
N ASP A 30 -3.66 -13.73 29.08
CA ASP A 30 -4.38 -12.91 28.11
C ASP A 30 -3.42 -12.46 26.99
N ASP A 31 -3.63 -12.96 25.78
CA ASP A 31 -2.95 -12.52 24.57
C ASP A 31 -3.39 -11.08 24.23
N ILE A 32 -2.76 -10.10 24.91
CA ILE A 32 -2.74 -8.71 24.46
C ILE A 32 -2.11 -8.70 23.07
N ALA A 33 -2.96 -8.72 22.04
CA ALA A 33 -2.54 -8.84 20.65
C ALA A 33 -1.51 -7.77 20.31
N VAL A 34 -0.23 -8.18 20.26
CA VAL A 34 0.90 -7.29 20.00
C VAL A 34 0.76 -6.79 18.58
N GLY A 35 0.14 -5.61 18.45
CA GLY A 35 -0.21 -5.02 17.16
C GLY A 35 1.04 -4.72 16.35
N PHE A 36 1.44 -5.65 15.48
CA PHE A 36 2.62 -5.53 14.63
C PHE A 36 2.46 -4.33 13.69
N THR A 37 2.96 -3.18 14.13
CA THR A 37 2.93 -1.96 13.31
C THR A 37 3.89 -2.11 12.16
N CYS A 38 3.48 -1.77 10.94
CA CYS A 38 4.34 -1.93 9.77
C CYS A 38 5.65 -1.13 9.95
N GLN A 39 6.78 -1.85 9.90
CA GLN A 39 8.10 -1.26 10.12
C GLN A 39 8.42 -0.15 9.10
N HIS A 40 7.93 -0.29 7.86
CA HIS A 40 8.19 0.65 6.77
C HIS A 40 7.61 2.06 7.00
N ILE A 41 6.66 2.24 7.93
CA ILE A 41 5.99 3.53 8.20
C ILE A 41 6.99 4.66 8.55
N SER A 42 8.12 4.37 9.20
CA SER A 42 9.12 5.41 9.54
C SER A 42 9.94 5.91 8.36
N HIS A 43 9.92 5.22 7.22
CA HIS A 43 10.79 5.51 6.07
C HIS A 43 10.01 5.80 4.78
N ALA A 44 8.81 5.21 4.64
CA ALA A 44 7.91 5.29 3.49
C ALA A 44 6.76 6.29 3.68
N VAL A 45 6.84 7.20 4.66
CA VAL A 45 5.83 8.22 4.93
C VAL A 45 6.48 9.59 5.15
N SER A 46 5.97 10.62 4.48
CA SER A 46 6.39 12.02 4.65
C SER A 46 5.18 12.96 4.55
N VAL A 47 4.69 13.40 5.70
CA VAL A 47 3.55 14.34 5.80
C VAL A 47 3.81 15.61 4.99
N ASN A 48 5.05 16.10 4.99
CA ASN A 48 5.43 17.35 4.32
C ASN A 48 5.42 17.21 2.79
N HIS A 49 5.91 16.08 2.26
CA HIS A 49 5.86 15.83 0.82
C HIS A 49 4.44 15.60 0.32
N VAL A 50 3.63 14.84 1.06
CA VAL A 50 2.22 14.60 0.73
C VAL A 50 1.44 15.93 0.71
N LYS A 51 1.59 16.78 1.75
CA LYS A 51 0.95 18.12 1.79
C LYS A 51 1.36 19.01 0.63
N ARG A 52 2.66 19.04 0.29
CA ARG A 52 3.18 19.84 -0.83
C ARG A 52 2.61 19.34 -2.17
N ALA A 53 2.74 18.04 -2.46
CA ALA A 53 2.26 17.46 -3.72
C ALA A 53 0.76 17.69 -3.95
N ILE A 54 -0.08 17.61 -2.91
CA ILE A 54 -1.54 17.86 -2.98
C ILE A 54 -1.88 19.34 -3.17
N SER A 55 -0.96 20.25 -2.84
CA SER A 55 -1.10 21.68 -3.11
C SER A 55 -0.64 22.06 -4.53
N GLU A 56 0.17 21.21 -5.16
CA GLU A 56 0.82 21.43 -6.47
C GLU A 56 0.17 20.64 -7.62
N ASN A 57 -0.65 19.62 -7.34
CA ASN A 57 -1.19 18.69 -8.35
C ASN A 57 -2.72 18.55 -8.25
N LEU A 58 -3.36 18.16 -9.36
CA LEU A 58 -4.78 17.84 -9.39
C LEU A 58 -5.11 16.66 -8.47
N TRP A 59 -6.17 16.78 -7.68
CA TRP A 59 -6.61 15.75 -6.75
C TRP A 59 -7.34 14.60 -7.45
N SER A 60 -7.04 13.35 -7.04
CA SER A 60 -7.68 12.12 -7.49
C SER A 60 -7.61 11.87 -9.01
N VAL A 61 -6.47 12.21 -9.62
CA VAL A 61 -6.15 11.93 -11.03
C VAL A 61 -4.80 11.20 -11.11
N CYS A 62 -4.68 10.19 -11.97
CA CYS A 62 -3.39 9.58 -12.26
C CYS A 62 -2.65 10.38 -13.35
N SER A 63 -1.56 11.05 -12.97
CA SER A 63 -0.75 11.87 -13.87
C SER A 63 -0.15 11.09 -15.04
N GLU A 64 0.18 9.81 -14.86
CA GLU A 64 0.75 8.99 -15.94
C GLU A 64 -0.32 8.50 -16.94
N CYS A 65 -1.52 8.15 -16.49
CA CYS A 65 -2.65 7.88 -17.41
C CYS A 65 -2.93 9.09 -18.33
N LEU A 66 -2.86 10.30 -17.77
CA LEU A 66 -3.03 11.55 -18.52
C LEU A 66 -1.90 11.78 -19.55
N LYS A 67 -0.64 11.54 -19.17
CA LYS A 67 0.52 11.63 -20.08
C LYS A 67 0.50 10.59 -21.19
N GLU A 68 0.14 9.35 -20.88
CA GLU A 68 0.06 8.24 -21.83
C GLU A 68 -1.09 8.41 -22.86
N ARG A 69 -1.89 9.50 -22.75
CA ARG A 69 -3.04 9.83 -23.62
C ARG A 69 -4.04 8.69 -23.78
N ARG A 70 -4.20 7.87 -22.73
CA ARG A 70 -5.15 6.74 -22.70
C ARG A 70 -6.57 7.24 -22.46
N PHE A 71 -7.13 7.91 -23.45
CA PHE A 71 -8.57 7.88 -23.68
C PHE A 71 -8.92 6.45 -24.13
N CYS A 72 -9.53 5.65 -23.26
CA CYS A 72 -10.05 4.34 -23.66
C CYS A 72 -11.36 4.56 -24.44
N ASP A 73 -11.26 4.50 -25.77
CA ASP A 73 -12.38 4.27 -26.70
C ASP A 73 -13.61 5.17 -26.51
N GLY A 74 -13.39 6.44 -26.17
CA GLY A 74 -14.43 7.48 -26.08
C GLY A 74 -15.41 7.35 -24.90
N GLN A 75 -15.31 6.28 -24.11
CA GLN A 75 -16.19 6.04 -22.97
C GLN A 75 -15.55 6.60 -21.68
N PRO A 76 -16.32 7.19 -20.74
CA PRO A 76 -15.77 7.56 -19.44
C PRO A 76 -15.30 6.30 -18.71
N VAL A 77 -13.97 6.11 -18.66
CA VAL A 77 -13.33 5.07 -17.88
C VAL A 77 -13.82 5.22 -16.44
N LEU A 78 -14.41 4.15 -15.89
CA LEU A 78 -14.85 4.11 -14.49
C LEU A 78 -13.72 4.65 -13.60
N PRO A 79 -14.02 5.52 -12.61
CA PRO A 79 -13.00 6.23 -11.84
C PRO A 79 -12.03 5.22 -11.22
N SER A 80 -10.88 5.07 -11.87
CA SER A 80 -9.93 4.01 -11.56
C SER A 80 -9.40 4.28 -10.17
N ASP A 81 -9.41 3.28 -9.28
CA ASP A 81 -8.96 3.48 -7.89
C ASP A 81 -7.60 4.17 -7.87
N ILE A 82 -7.58 5.43 -7.42
CA ILE A 82 -6.38 6.24 -7.33
C ILE A 82 -5.73 5.97 -5.97
N TRP A 83 -4.46 5.62 -6.02
CA TRP A 83 -3.62 5.34 -4.86
C TRP A 83 -2.53 6.39 -4.76
N LEU A 84 -2.50 7.07 -3.62
CA LEU A 84 -1.57 8.13 -3.28
C LEU A 84 -0.38 7.56 -2.50
N CYS A 85 0.85 7.76 -2.98
CA CYS A 85 2.08 7.36 -2.29
C CYS A 85 2.35 8.25 -1.06
N LEU A 86 2.44 7.67 0.13
CA LEU A 86 2.58 8.42 1.37
C LEU A 86 3.98 9.01 1.59
N LYS A 87 4.97 8.62 0.78
CA LYS A 87 6.35 9.13 0.82
C LYS A 87 6.56 10.42 0.01
N CYS A 88 5.87 10.56 -1.12
CA CYS A 88 6.11 11.63 -2.09
C CYS A 88 4.85 12.32 -2.64
N GLY A 89 3.65 11.77 -2.42
CA GLY A 89 2.39 12.31 -2.95
C GLY A 89 2.09 11.98 -4.42
N PHE A 90 2.82 11.07 -5.05
CA PHE A 90 2.49 10.56 -6.38
C PHE A 90 1.11 9.87 -6.39
N GLN A 91 0.31 10.13 -7.43
CA GLN A 91 -1.03 9.54 -7.62
C GLN A 91 -1.02 8.57 -8.81
N GLY A 92 -1.20 7.27 -8.51
CA GLY A 92 -1.19 6.19 -9.49
C GLY A 92 -2.51 5.44 -9.51
N CYS A 93 -2.96 4.96 -10.67
CA CYS A 93 -4.05 3.99 -10.75
C CYS A 93 -3.66 2.65 -10.09
N GLY A 94 -4.65 1.96 -9.51
CA GLY A 94 -4.48 0.72 -8.76
C GLY A 94 -4.38 -0.56 -9.60
N LYS A 95 -4.37 -1.72 -8.92
CA LYS A 95 -4.26 -3.07 -9.54
C LYS A 95 -5.36 -3.33 -10.60
N ASN A 96 -6.52 -2.65 -10.51
CA ASN A 96 -7.68 -2.81 -11.39
C ASN A 96 -7.56 -2.10 -12.76
N SER A 97 -6.59 -1.20 -12.94
CA SER A 97 -6.28 -0.59 -14.24
C SER A 97 -5.17 -1.40 -14.92
N GLU A 98 -5.24 -1.61 -16.24
CA GLU A 98 -4.20 -2.29 -17.03
C GLU A 98 -2.80 -1.68 -16.79
N SER A 99 -2.74 -0.36 -16.64
CA SER A 99 -1.48 0.37 -16.54
C SER A 99 -0.82 0.31 -15.16
N GLN A 100 -1.55 -0.03 -14.08
CA GLN A 100 -1.09 -0.21 -12.70
C GLN A 100 0.00 0.80 -12.22
N HIS A 101 -0.18 2.10 -12.51
CA HIS A 101 0.86 3.12 -12.28
C HIS A 101 1.32 3.23 -10.82
N SER A 102 0.46 2.94 -9.84
CA SER A 102 0.86 2.90 -8.42
C SER A 102 1.89 1.80 -8.13
N LEU A 103 1.72 0.62 -8.73
CA LEU A 103 2.64 -0.51 -8.59
C LEU A 103 3.93 -0.31 -9.40
N LYS A 104 3.84 0.32 -10.58
CA LYS A 104 5.02 0.73 -11.37
C LYS A 104 5.89 1.73 -10.60
N HIS A 105 5.27 2.70 -9.94
CA HIS A 105 5.94 3.72 -9.11
C HIS A 105 6.71 3.11 -7.92
N PHE A 106 6.12 2.13 -7.23
CA PHE A 106 6.83 1.38 -6.19
C PHE A 106 8.05 0.62 -6.76
N LYS A 107 7.88 -0.11 -7.87
CA LYS A 107 8.93 -0.96 -8.46
C LYS A 107 10.10 -0.18 -9.10
N SER A 108 9.89 1.07 -9.50
CA SER A 108 10.93 1.92 -10.10
C SER A 108 11.84 2.59 -9.07
N TRP A 109 11.33 2.88 -7.86
CA TRP A 109 12.11 3.53 -6.82
C TRP A 109 12.99 2.52 -6.08
N ARG A 110 14.32 2.70 -6.12
CA ARG A 110 15.30 1.76 -5.54
C ARG A 110 16.10 2.30 -4.35
N THR A 111 16.09 3.62 -4.15
CA THR A 111 16.91 4.32 -3.15
C THR A 111 16.12 4.84 -1.95
N GLU A 112 14.81 5.01 -2.09
CA GLU A 112 13.89 5.26 -0.97
C GLU A 112 12.74 4.24 -0.99
N LEU A 113 12.06 4.07 0.14
CA LEU A 113 10.93 3.15 0.25
C LEU A 113 9.63 3.86 -0.15
N HIS A 114 9.11 3.54 -1.33
CA HIS A 114 7.82 4.04 -1.85
C HIS A 114 6.71 2.98 -1.72
N CYS A 115 6.78 2.15 -0.69
CA CYS A 115 5.94 0.95 -0.52
C CYS A 115 4.59 1.21 0.17
N ILE A 116 4.36 2.36 0.82
CA ILE A 116 3.09 2.66 1.52
C ILE A 116 2.25 3.64 0.70
N ILE A 117 1.01 3.23 0.43
CA ILE A 117 0.02 3.95 -0.37
C ILE A 117 -1.33 4.03 0.34
N ILE A 118 -2.19 4.98 -0.04
CA ILE A 118 -3.60 5.04 0.39
C ILE A 118 -4.54 5.19 -0.80
N SER A 119 -5.63 4.43 -0.82
CA SER A 119 -6.72 4.57 -1.77
C SER A 119 -7.54 5.82 -1.45
N LEU A 120 -7.71 6.70 -2.45
CA LEU A 120 -8.47 7.95 -2.31
C LEU A 120 -10.00 7.76 -2.36
N SER A 121 -10.44 6.58 -2.83
CA SER A 121 -11.84 6.14 -2.87
C SER A 121 -12.28 5.48 -1.57
N THR A 122 -11.46 4.57 -1.01
CA THR A 122 -11.82 3.70 0.12
C THR A 122 -11.13 4.02 1.45
N TRP A 123 -10.16 4.95 1.45
CA TRP A 123 -9.26 5.27 2.57
C TRP A 123 -8.43 4.08 3.10
N ILE A 124 -8.38 2.97 2.35
CA ILE A 124 -7.55 1.81 2.67
C ILE A 124 -6.07 2.17 2.47
N ILE A 125 -5.27 1.99 3.51
CA ILE A 125 -3.80 2.07 3.45
C ILE A 125 -3.25 0.68 3.14
N TRP A 126 -2.30 0.58 2.21
CA TRP A 126 -1.63 -0.68 1.83
C TRP A 126 -0.12 -0.53 1.94
N CYS A 127 0.59 -1.60 2.32
CA CYS A 127 2.04 -1.70 2.18
C CYS A 127 2.38 -2.79 1.15
N TYR A 128 2.99 -2.39 0.02
CA TYR A 128 3.42 -3.33 -1.02
C TYR A 128 4.54 -4.28 -0.58
N GLU A 129 5.35 -3.90 0.41
CA GLU A 129 6.47 -4.72 0.89
C GLU A 129 5.99 -5.85 1.83
N CYS A 130 4.92 -5.61 2.58
CA CYS A 130 4.23 -6.65 3.36
C CYS A 130 3.12 -7.38 2.55
N ASP A 131 2.76 -6.84 1.37
CA ASP A 131 1.49 -7.04 0.65
C ASP A 131 0.27 -7.14 1.58
N GLU A 132 0.14 -6.19 2.52
CA GLU A 132 -0.90 -6.16 3.55
C GLU A 132 -1.64 -4.81 3.66
N LYS A 133 -2.87 -4.84 4.19
CA LYS A 133 -3.65 -3.66 4.56
C LYS A 133 -3.21 -3.13 5.92
N LEU A 134 -2.83 -1.86 6.00
CA LEU A 134 -2.48 -1.21 7.26
C LEU A 134 -3.73 -0.67 7.97
N SER A 135 -3.90 -1.05 9.23
CA SER A 135 -4.97 -0.60 10.12
C SER A 135 -4.61 0.70 10.82
N THR A 136 -5.45 1.73 10.74
CA THR A 136 -5.23 3.01 11.45
C THR A 136 -5.31 2.88 12.97
N HIS A 137 -5.99 1.85 13.47
CA HIS A 137 -6.32 1.69 14.90
C HIS A 137 -5.15 1.24 15.80
N CYS A 138 -4.10 0.65 15.23
CA CYS A 138 -2.89 0.25 15.96
C CYS A 138 -1.57 0.75 15.31
N ASN A 139 -1.63 1.42 14.15
CA ASN A 139 -0.44 1.98 13.51
C ASN A 139 -0.14 3.44 13.94
N LYS A 140 1.13 3.83 13.75
CA LYS A 140 1.75 5.07 14.28
C LYS A 140 0.95 6.34 13.92
N LYS A 141 0.89 7.31 14.86
CA LYS A 141 0.16 8.61 14.78
C LYS A 141 0.29 9.37 13.46
N VAL A 142 1.38 9.18 12.72
CA VAL A 142 1.62 9.79 11.40
C VAL A 142 0.60 9.39 10.33
N LEU A 143 0.08 8.15 10.35
CA LEU A 143 -0.93 7.71 9.37
C LEU A 143 -2.26 8.42 9.62
N ALA A 144 -2.71 8.51 10.87
CA ALA A 144 -3.91 9.26 11.25
C ALA A 144 -3.79 10.75 10.83
N GLN A 145 -2.66 11.41 11.13
CA GLN A 145 -2.42 12.81 10.72
C GLN A 145 -2.49 13.03 9.20
N ILE A 146 -2.11 12.03 8.40
CA ILE A 146 -2.27 12.09 6.94
C ILE A 146 -3.72 11.89 6.56
N VAL A 147 -4.41 10.84 7.02
CA VAL A 147 -5.82 10.58 6.72
C VAL A 147 -6.69 11.80 7.06
N ASP A 148 -6.50 12.37 8.25
CA ASP A 148 -7.11 13.64 8.69
C ASP A 148 -6.91 14.77 7.67
N PHE A 149 -5.67 14.97 7.21
CA PHE A 149 -5.33 16.03 6.25
C PHE A 149 -5.98 15.78 4.88
N LEU A 150 -5.95 14.54 4.38
CA LEU A 150 -6.54 14.17 3.10
C LEU A 150 -8.07 14.33 3.12
N GLN A 151 -8.73 13.88 4.17
CA GLN A 151 -10.18 14.04 4.34
C GLN A 151 -10.56 15.53 4.44
N LYS A 152 -9.81 16.32 5.23
CA LYS A 152 -9.99 17.79 5.33
C LYS A 152 -9.70 18.51 4.00
N HIS A 153 -8.85 17.98 3.12
CA HIS A 153 -8.68 18.48 1.76
C HIS A 153 -9.91 18.15 0.90
N VAL A 154 -10.37 16.90 0.87
CA VAL A 154 -11.56 16.48 0.10
C VAL A 154 -12.80 17.29 0.47
N SER A 155 -13.09 17.48 1.76
CA SER A 155 -14.24 18.29 2.19
C SER A 155 -14.15 19.73 1.67
N LYS A 156 -12.98 20.37 1.77
CA LYS A 156 -12.77 21.74 1.26
C LYS A 156 -12.94 21.82 -0.26
N THR A 157 -12.42 20.85 -1.01
CA THR A 157 -12.54 20.83 -2.47
C THR A 157 -14.01 20.67 -2.88
N GLN A 158 -14.78 19.84 -2.18
CA GLN A 158 -16.23 19.72 -2.41
C GLN A 158 -17.00 21.01 -2.07
N THR A 159 -16.71 21.67 -0.94
CA THR A 159 -17.36 22.95 -0.58
C THR A 159 -17.06 24.08 -1.59
N ASN A 160 -15.87 24.08 -2.18
CA ASN A 160 -15.55 25.04 -3.25
C ASN A 160 -16.32 24.71 -4.54
N LEU A 161 -16.34 23.45 -4.97
CA LEU A 161 -17.12 23.00 -6.13
C LEU A 161 -18.60 23.40 -6.02
N SER A 162 -19.23 23.18 -4.87
CA SER A 162 -20.63 23.58 -4.66
C SER A 162 -20.85 25.09 -4.65
N ARG A 163 -19.82 25.92 -4.40
CA ARG A 163 -19.93 27.39 -4.50
C ARG A 163 -19.95 27.86 -5.95
N TRP A 164 -19.03 27.34 -6.78
CA TRP A 164 -18.97 27.65 -8.22
C TRP A 164 -20.27 27.28 -8.97
N SER A 165 -20.98 26.25 -8.50
CA SER A 165 -22.30 25.85 -9.06
C SER A 165 -23.38 26.93 -8.94
N TYR A 166 -23.29 27.87 -7.98
CA TYR A 166 -24.25 28.98 -7.86
C TYR A 166 -23.85 30.21 -8.67
N GLU A 167 -22.54 30.48 -8.82
CA GLU A 167 -22.04 31.63 -9.57
C GLU A 167 -22.23 31.48 -11.09
N HIS A 168 -22.17 30.25 -11.62
CA HIS A 168 -22.41 29.96 -13.05
C HIS A 168 -23.91 29.85 -13.43
N CYS A 169 -24.82 30.32 -12.57
CA CYS A 169 -26.27 30.36 -12.82
C CYS A 169 -26.83 31.81 -12.73
N LEU A 170 -25.93 32.82 -12.76
CA LEU A 170 -26.24 34.24 -12.65
C LEU A 170 -25.63 35.07 -13.82
N LEU A 171 -25.33 34.40 -14.94
CA LEU A 171 -24.91 34.95 -16.23
C LEU A 171 -25.68 34.23 -17.36
#